data_AF-A0A5E8A1V2-F1
#
_entry.id   AF-A0A5E8A1V2-F1
#
_cell.length_a   1.000
_cell.length_b   1.000
_cell.length_c   1.000
_cell.angle_alpha   90.00
_cell.angle_beta   90.00
_cell.angle_gamma   90.00
#
_symmetry.space_group_name_H-M   'P 1'
#
loop_
_entity.id
_entity.type
_entity.pdbx_description
1 polymer ?
#
loop_
_entity_poly.entity_id
_entity_poly.type
_entity_poly.pdbx_seq_one_letter_code
_entity_poly.pdbx_strand_id
1 'polypeptide(L)'
;MLAVALHLASIAASPPACANLSTYRSPKTSDTAVRHVFQNGEPTPMRLLWLDPQGNRVDLGVIAPAGYRSIQTYVGHAFALIDPAGRCAMTVRIDDVLHGTFVGTSRYRPVEVRPGWHVFVDQALDPATRPARAAFATLAGKLAKTEAALPPASLAQVRSTPIFLHDHAGPGSMFHYDAGWLIAHGRTVELVDAIEVSDAEVFVDTVKTQPSAVLHELAHSYHARLSQQDRADIVAAYNHAIASRLYLGVKRNDGSIVNAYARQNAQEYFAELSEAYFGRNDFFPFTRADLARYDPEGERLIARLWR
;
A
#
# COMPACT_ATOMS: atom_id res chain seq x y z
N MET A 1 4.42 32.30 1.79
CA MET A 1 5.14 31.56 2.85
C MET A 1 4.10 30.77 3.65
N LEU A 2 3.78 29.53 3.24
CA LEU A 2 2.96 28.64 4.06
C LEU A 2 3.93 27.89 4.98
N ALA A 3 3.91 28.19 6.27
CA ALA A 3 4.58 27.39 7.28
C ALA A 3 3.86 26.06 7.39
N VAL A 4 4.43 25.00 6.83
CA VAL A 4 4.04 23.63 7.18
C VAL A 4 4.52 23.41 8.61
N ALA A 5 3.64 23.65 9.58
CA ALA A 5 3.90 23.27 10.94
C ALA A 5 3.94 21.74 11.00
N LEU A 6 5.14 21.17 11.09
CA LEU A 6 5.34 19.78 11.47
C LEU A 6 4.76 19.62 12.87
N HIS A 7 3.47 19.31 12.97
CA HIS A 7 2.94 18.74 14.20
C HIS A 7 3.49 17.32 14.22
N LEU A 8 4.46 17.09 15.10
CA LEU A 8 4.75 15.75 15.59
C LEU A 8 3.47 15.29 16.28
N ALA A 9 2.52 14.73 15.53
CA ALA A 9 1.54 13.85 16.11
C ALA A 9 2.35 12.74 16.79
N SER A 10 2.39 12.79 18.12
CA SER A 10 2.86 11.70 18.94
C SER A 10 1.89 10.53 18.74
N ILE A 11 2.08 9.79 17.65
CA ILE A 11 1.75 8.37 17.67
C ILE A 11 2.60 7.82 18.80
N ALA A 12 1.93 7.27 19.81
CA ALA A 12 2.56 6.72 21.00
C ALA A 12 3.84 6.01 20.58
N ALA A 13 4.96 6.38 21.21
CA ALA A 13 6.18 5.58 21.14
C ALA A 13 5.76 4.11 21.21
N SER A 14 6.22 3.29 20.25
CA SER A 14 5.96 1.86 20.26
C SER A 14 6.07 1.40 21.71
N PRO A 15 5.01 0.83 22.31
CA PRO A 15 5.03 0.50 23.72
C PRO A 15 6.32 -0.26 24.00
N PRO A 16 7.04 0.03 25.10
CA PRO A 16 8.34 -0.57 25.36
C PRO A 16 8.21 -2.06 25.14
N ALA A 17 9.10 -2.63 24.33
CA ALA A 17 9.09 -4.02 23.89
C ALA A 17 8.45 -4.92 24.97
N CYS A 18 7.20 -5.33 24.71
CA CYS A 18 6.43 -6.25 25.56
C CYS A 18 5.90 -5.77 26.92
N ALA A 19 5.71 -4.47 27.14
CA ALA A 19 4.95 -4.01 28.31
C ALA A 19 3.55 -4.62 28.34
N ASN A 20 3.14 -5.10 29.52
CA ASN A 20 1.82 -5.67 29.78
C ASN A 20 1.51 -6.98 29.02
N LEU A 21 2.51 -7.81 28.71
CA LEU A 21 2.30 -9.12 28.07
C LEU A 21 1.25 -10.00 28.80
N SER A 22 1.12 -9.87 30.13
CA SER A 22 0.12 -10.58 30.93
C SER A 22 -1.33 -10.15 30.65
N THR A 23 -1.55 -8.93 30.16
CA THR A 23 -2.89 -8.42 29.82
C THR A 23 -3.09 -8.27 28.31
N TYR A 24 -2.02 -8.36 27.51
CA TYR A 24 -2.05 -8.29 26.06
C TYR A 24 -2.62 -9.58 25.45
N ARG A 25 -3.86 -9.51 24.95
CA ARG A 25 -4.59 -10.67 24.42
C ARG A 25 -5.46 -10.29 23.22
N SER A 26 -5.82 -11.29 22.43
CA SER A 26 -6.76 -11.13 21.32
C SER A 26 -8.19 -10.85 21.84
N PRO A 27 -9.02 -10.13 21.08
CA PRO A 27 -10.44 -10.00 21.41
C PRO A 27 -11.14 -11.37 21.30
N LYS A 28 -12.21 -11.58 22.05
CA LYS A 28 -13.03 -12.81 21.97
C LYS A 28 -13.67 -13.01 20.59
N THR A 29 -13.93 -11.91 19.88
CA THR A 29 -14.57 -11.89 18.58
C THR A 29 -13.82 -10.94 17.67
N SER A 30 -13.51 -11.42 16.47
CA SER A 30 -13.10 -10.61 15.33
C SER A 30 -13.57 -11.31 14.06
N ASP A 31 -14.16 -10.56 13.13
CA ASP A 31 -14.79 -11.06 11.91
C ASP A 31 -14.01 -10.70 10.64
N THR A 32 -13.06 -9.77 10.75
CA THR A 32 -12.27 -9.30 9.63
C THR A 32 -11.01 -10.14 9.49
N ALA A 33 -11.07 -11.15 8.63
CA ALA A 33 -9.94 -12.01 8.32
C ALA A 33 -8.87 -11.24 7.52
N VAL A 34 -7.60 -11.47 7.86
CA VAL A 34 -6.45 -10.84 7.20
C VAL A 34 -5.28 -11.82 7.14
N ARG A 35 -4.55 -11.77 6.04
CA ARG A 35 -3.27 -12.47 5.90
C ARG A 35 -2.17 -11.54 6.40
N HIS A 36 -1.42 -11.99 7.41
CA HIS A 36 -0.33 -11.19 7.99
C HIS A 36 1.01 -11.91 7.84
N VAL A 37 2.09 -11.16 7.58
CA VAL A 37 3.44 -11.71 7.41
C VAL A 37 4.36 -11.19 8.49
N PHE A 38 5.00 -12.09 9.23
CA PHE A 38 6.05 -11.76 10.19
C PHE A 38 7.41 -12.02 9.57
N GLN A 39 8.32 -11.04 9.61
CA GLN A 39 9.71 -11.20 9.19
C GLN A 39 10.62 -11.00 10.39
N ASN A 40 11.60 -11.90 10.55
CA ASN A 40 12.59 -11.80 11.61
C ASN A 40 13.83 -11.02 11.13
N GLY A 41 13.98 -9.79 11.62
CA GLY A 41 15.16 -8.96 11.39
C GLY A 41 16.30 -9.17 12.39
N GLU A 42 16.06 -9.93 13.45
CA GLU A 42 17.05 -10.20 14.51
C GLU A 42 18.05 -11.28 14.08
N PRO A 43 19.29 -11.26 14.60
CA PRO A 43 20.30 -12.28 14.32
C PRO A 43 20.00 -13.64 14.97
N THR A 44 19.00 -13.70 15.85
CA THR A 44 18.58 -14.92 16.55
C THR A 44 17.20 -15.40 16.08
N PRO A 45 16.91 -16.71 16.14
CA PRO A 45 15.59 -17.22 15.80
C PRO A 45 14.53 -16.72 16.77
N MET A 46 13.35 -16.37 16.26
CA MET A 46 12.24 -15.81 17.01
C MET A 46 11.04 -16.76 17.02
N ARG A 47 10.49 -17.07 18.19
CA ARG A 47 9.28 -17.89 18.33
C ARG A 47 8.05 -17.00 18.26
N LEU A 48 7.15 -17.26 17.31
CA LEU A 48 5.89 -16.55 17.16
C LEU A 48 4.81 -17.20 18.00
N LEU A 49 4.16 -16.43 18.86
CA LEU A 49 3.07 -16.86 19.71
C LEU A 49 1.81 -16.04 19.40
N TRP A 50 0.68 -16.71 19.22
CA TRP A 50 -0.62 -16.06 19.29
C TRP A 50 -1.08 -15.99 20.75
N LEU A 51 -1.59 -14.83 21.16
CA LEU A 51 -2.12 -14.60 22.50
C LEU A 51 -3.64 -14.67 22.40
N ASP A 52 -4.21 -15.82 22.76
CA ASP A 52 -5.64 -16.09 22.61
C ASP A 52 -6.50 -15.20 23.53
N PRO A 53 -7.84 -15.20 23.40
CA PRO A 53 -8.71 -14.36 24.23
C PRO A 53 -8.68 -14.64 25.73
N GLN A 54 -8.18 -15.81 26.13
CA GLN A 54 -8.01 -16.22 27.53
C GLN A 54 -6.62 -15.82 28.06
N GLY A 55 -5.72 -15.33 27.20
CA GLY A 55 -4.34 -15.00 27.54
C GLY A 55 -3.39 -16.19 27.48
N ASN A 56 -3.83 -17.34 26.97
CA ASN A 56 -2.94 -18.46 26.69
C ASN A 56 -2.05 -18.14 25.49
N ARG A 57 -0.87 -18.75 25.47
CA ARG A 57 0.11 -18.60 24.41
C ARG A 57 0.07 -19.82 23.50
N VAL A 58 -0.40 -19.63 22.27
CA VAL A 58 -0.44 -20.67 21.24
C VAL A 58 0.81 -20.55 20.38
N ASP A 59 1.65 -21.59 20.38
CA ASP A 59 2.90 -21.62 19.61
C ASP A 59 2.61 -21.80 18.11
N LEU A 60 3.05 -20.83 17.30
CA LEU A 60 2.92 -20.84 15.85
C LEU A 60 4.24 -21.20 15.14
N GLY A 61 5.27 -21.54 15.90
CA GLY A 61 6.57 -21.99 15.43
C GLY A 61 7.65 -20.92 15.49
N VAL A 62 8.84 -21.33 15.04
CA VAL A 62 10.04 -20.48 15.00
C VAL A 62 10.21 -19.86 13.61
N ILE A 63 10.70 -18.62 13.59
CA ILE A 63 11.13 -17.86 12.42
C ILE A 63 12.65 -17.72 12.52
N ALA A 64 13.40 -18.32 11.59
CA ALA A 64 14.85 -18.21 11.53
C ALA A 64 15.30 -16.75 11.30
N PRO A 65 16.56 -16.37 11.60
CA PRO A 65 17.11 -15.07 11.20
C PRO A 65 16.91 -14.81 9.71
N ALA A 66 16.47 -13.60 9.35
CA ALA A 66 16.04 -13.21 8.00
C ALA A 66 14.89 -14.04 7.39
N GLY A 67 14.36 -15.02 8.14
CA GLY A 67 13.21 -15.81 7.76
C GLY A 67 11.90 -15.07 7.97
N TYR A 68 10.82 -15.65 7.47
CA TYR A 68 9.48 -15.10 7.60
C TYR A 68 8.43 -16.20 7.83
N ARG A 69 7.24 -15.79 8.28
CA ARG A 69 6.08 -16.66 8.45
C ARG A 69 4.82 -15.88 8.09
N SER A 70 4.08 -16.39 7.11
CA SER A 70 2.73 -15.89 6.79
C SER A 70 1.69 -16.69 7.56
N ILE A 71 0.71 -15.99 8.12
CA ILE A 71 -0.42 -16.59 8.83
C ILE A 71 -1.73 -16.01 8.33
N GLN A 72 -2.80 -16.82 8.39
CA GLN A 72 -4.17 -16.31 8.34
C GLN A 72 -4.61 -16.00 9.77
N THR A 73 -5.11 -14.80 9.98
CA THR A 73 -5.51 -14.28 11.29
C THR A 73 -6.66 -13.30 11.14
N TYR A 74 -7.02 -12.59 12.20
CA TYR A 74 -8.06 -11.56 12.19
C TYR A 74 -7.54 -10.24 12.73
N VAL A 75 -8.14 -9.14 12.28
CA VAL A 75 -7.90 -7.80 12.82
C VAL A 75 -8.14 -7.81 14.32
N GLY A 76 -7.27 -7.13 15.07
CA GLY A 76 -7.28 -7.09 16.52
C GLY A 76 -6.59 -8.28 17.20
N HIS A 77 -6.23 -9.37 16.50
CA HIS A 77 -5.45 -10.44 17.09
C HIS A 77 -4.10 -9.94 17.61
N ALA A 78 -3.69 -10.48 18.76
CA ALA A 78 -2.47 -10.12 19.46
C ALA A 78 -1.43 -11.24 19.37
N PHE A 79 -0.19 -10.88 19.09
CA PHE A 79 0.94 -11.78 18.95
C PHE A 79 2.11 -11.32 19.81
N ALA A 80 2.96 -12.27 20.18
CA ALA A 80 4.25 -12.02 20.80
C ALA A 80 5.37 -12.77 20.05
N LEU A 81 6.53 -12.14 19.92
CA LEU A 81 7.74 -12.79 19.44
C LEU A 81 8.73 -12.92 20.60
N ILE A 82 9.15 -14.17 20.84
CA ILE A 82 9.98 -14.55 21.97
C ILE A 82 11.36 -15.00 21.46
N ASP A 83 12.42 -14.51 22.10
CA ASP A 83 13.80 -14.88 21.79
C ASP A 83 14.16 -16.27 22.34
N PRO A 84 15.34 -16.83 22.00
CA PRO A 84 15.76 -18.14 22.50
C PRO A 84 15.95 -18.21 24.03
N ALA A 85 16.12 -17.07 24.70
CA ALA A 85 16.22 -16.98 26.16
C ALA A 85 14.84 -16.90 26.85
N GLY A 86 13.74 -16.96 26.09
CA GLY A 86 12.38 -16.88 26.62
C GLY A 86 11.93 -15.43 26.90
N ARG A 87 12.70 -14.43 26.50
CA ARG A 87 12.37 -13.01 26.66
C ARG A 87 11.49 -12.56 25.51
N CYS A 88 10.51 -11.74 25.81
CA CYS A 88 9.68 -11.15 24.77
C CYS A 88 10.43 -10.00 24.09
N ALA A 89 10.56 -10.07 22.77
CA ALA A 89 11.19 -9.03 21.97
C ALA A 89 10.16 -8.04 21.40
N MET A 90 8.97 -8.51 21.05
CA MET A 90 7.91 -7.66 20.50
C MET A 90 6.53 -8.23 20.83
N THR A 91 5.57 -7.34 21.08
CA THR A 91 4.14 -7.62 21.02
C THR A 91 3.51 -6.79 19.92
N VAL A 92 2.61 -7.39 19.15
CA VAL A 92 1.94 -6.71 18.03
C VAL A 92 0.47 -7.07 18.00
N ARG A 93 -0.37 -6.09 17.68
CA ARG A 93 -1.79 -6.25 17.42
C ARG A 93 -2.02 -5.91 15.98
N ILE A 94 -2.69 -6.80 15.26
CA ILE A 94 -2.99 -6.59 13.85
C ILE A 94 -4.07 -5.52 13.76
N ASP A 95 -3.84 -4.47 12.96
CA ASP A 95 -4.65 -3.25 12.96
C ASP A 95 -5.22 -2.88 11.59
N ASP A 96 -5.28 -3.85 10.65
CA ASP A 96 -5.81 -3.72 9.27
C ASP A 96 -5.07 -2.77 8.32
N VAL A 97 -4.14 -1.98 8.85
CA VAL A 97 -3.33 -1.03 8.09
C VAL A 97 -2.06 -1.72 7.59
N LEU A 98 -1.29 -2.32 8.50
CA LEU A 98 -0.05 -3.02 8.14
C LEU A 98 -0.29 -4.52 8.04
N HIS A 99 -0.03 -5.09 6.87
CA HIS A 99 -0.16 -6.54 6.62
C HIS A 99 1.17 -7.30 6.77
N GLY A 100 2.24 -6.58 7.11
CA GLY A 100 3.54 -7.12 7.46
C GLY A 100 4.08 -6.54 8.75
N THR A 101 4.70 -7.38 9.58
CA THR A 101 5.45 -6.97 10.77
C THR A 101 6.89 -7.40 10.63
N PHE A 102 7.79 -6.42 10.66
CA PHE A 102 9.22 -6.65 10.80
C PHE A 102 9.59 -6.65 12.29
N VAL A 103 10.31 -7.67 12.73
CA VAL A 103 10.76 -7.82 14.12
C VAL A 103 12.18 -7.30 14.22
N GLY A 104 12.33 -6.26 15.03
CA GLY A 104 13.56 -5.48 15.18
C GLY A 104 13.22 -3.99 15.13
N THR A 105 14.23 -3.16 14.89
CA THR A 105 13.99 -1.73 14.63
C THR A 105 13.46 -1.59 13.20
N SER A 106 12.20 -1.17 13.04
CA SER A 106 11.66 -0.83 11.72
C SER A 106 12.56 0.21 11.05
N ARG A 107 12.77 0.06 9.74
CA ARG A 107 13.49 1.06 8.94
C ARG A 107 12.67 2.33 8.74
N TYR A 108 11.37 2.31 9.03
CA TYR A 108 10.48 3.43 8.77
C TYR A 108 9.99 4.08 10.05
N ARG A 109 9.62 5.35 9.93
CA ARG A 109 8.90 6.10 10.97
C ARG A 109 7.65 6.72 10.36
N PRO A 110 6.54 6.82 11.12
CA PRO A 110 5.36 7.51 10.63
C PRO A 110 5.60 9.02 10.53
N VAL A 111 4.96 9.66 9.56
CA VAL A 111 4.96 11.11 9.35
C VAL A 111 3.58 11.60 8.96
N GLU A 112 3.17 12.76 9.49
CA GLU A 112 1.93 13.39 9.08
C GLU A 112 2.13 14.21 7.80
N VAL A 113 1.69 13.65 6.67
CA VAL A 113 1.68 14.36 5.37
C VAL A 113 0.31 14.97 5.09
N ARG A 114 -0.76 14.24 5.44
CA ARG A 114 -2.15 14.68 5.29
C ARG A 114 -3.03 13.95 6.32
N PRO A 115 -3.99 14.63 6.97
CA PRO A 115 -4.89 14.00 7.92
C PRO A 115 -5.65 12.81 7.30
N GLY A 116 -5.72 11.70 8.05
CA GLY A 116 -6.45 10.49 7.64
C GLY A 116 -5.70 9.59 6.65
N TRP A 117 -4.42 9.86 6.39
CA TRP A 117 -3.55 9.00 5.59
C TRP A 117 -2.40 8.43 6.41
N HIS A 118 -2.06 7.17 6.17
CA HIS A 118 -0.95 6.49 6.80
C HIS A 118 0.31 6.62 5.94
N VAL A 119 1.18 7.58 6.29
CA VAL A 119 2.45 7.79 5.58
C VAL A 119 3.62 7.49 6.49
N PHE A 120 4.55 6.72 5.95
CA PHE A 120 5.79 6.31 6.58
C PHE A 120 6.97 6.79 5.73
N VAL A 121 8.09 7.03 6.38
CA VAL A 121 9.31 7.48 5.71
C VAL A 121 10.50 6.69 6.22
N ASP A 122 11.42 6.38 5.33
CA ASP A 122 12.71 5.79 5.68
C ASP A 122 13.43 6.64 6.75
N GLN A 123 13.92 6.00 7.81
CA GLN A 123 14.73 6.62 8.86
C GLN A 123 15.93 7.40 8.29
N ALA A 124 16.49 6.94 7.17
CA ALA A 124 17.59 7.62 6.48
C ALA A 124 17.17 8.87 5.69
N LEU A 125 15.89 9.04 5.35
CA LEU A 125 15.44 10.23 4.62
C LEU A 125 15.38 11.44 5.55
N ASP A 126 16.22 12.43 5.27
CA ASP A 126 16.20 13.73 5.93
C ASP A 126 15.06 14.61 5.36
N PRO A 127 14.01 14.91 6.16
CA PRO A 127 12.88 15.71 5.71
C PRO A 127 13.25 17.18 5.45
N ALA A 128 14.42 17.64 5.90
CA ALA A 128 14.92 18.99 5.63
C ALA A 128 15.61 19.13 4.27
N THR A 129 15.78 18.05 3.51
CA THR A 129 16.29 18.14 2.14
C THR A 129 15.22 18.74 1.21
N ARG A 130 15.68 19.39 0.13
CA ARG A 130 14.76 19.95 -0.88
C ARG A 130 13.93 18.87 -1.58
N PRO A 131 14.49 17.73 -2.02
CA PRO A 131 13.70 16.63 -2.62
C PRO A 131 12.63 16.10 -1.67
N ALA A 132 12.98 15.79 -0.41
CA ALA A 132 12.01 15.27 0.57
C ALA A 132 10.83 16.23 0.78
N ARG A 133 11.09 17.53 1.00
CA ARG A 133 10.01 18.53 1.14
C ARG A 133 9.12 18.60 -0.09
N ALA A 134 9.72 18.55 -1.28
CA ALA A 134 8.98 18.58 -2.54
C ALA A 134 8.12 17.32 -2.72
N ALA A 135 8.64 16.15 -2.35
CA ALA A 135 7.91 14.89 -2.38
C ALA A 135 6.73 14.90 -1.41
N PHE A 136 6.91 15.35 -0.16
CA PHE A 136 5.82 15.48 0.80
C PHE A 136 4.73 16.43 0.32
N ALA A 137 5.10 17.61 -0.18
CA ALA A 137 4.14 18.58 -0.71
C ALA A 137 3.40 18.03 -1.94
N THR A 138 4.12 17.35 -2.83
CA THR A 138 3.56 16.67 -4.00
C THR A 138 2.56 15.60 -3.59
N LEU A 139 2.95 14.70 -2.69
CA LEU A 139 2.12 13.61 -2.20
C LEU A 139 0.85 14.16 -1.54
N ALA A 140 0.97 15.15 -0.63
CA ALA A 140 -0.18 15.80 -0.01
C ALA A 140 -1.16 16.37 -1.04
N GLY A 141 -0.65 17.01 -2.10
CA GLY A 141 -1.47 17.54 -3.19
C GLY A 141 -2.15 16.46 -4.04
N LYS A 142 -1.48 15.33 -4.28
CA LYS A 142 -2.08 14.19 -4.99
C LYS A 142 -3.16 13.52 -4.17
N LEU A 143 -2.92 13.28 -2.88
CA LEU A 143 -3.91 12.72 -1.96
C LEU A 143 -5.14 13.64 -1.83
N ALA A 144 -4.95 14.95 -1.79
CA ALA A 144 -6.06 15.91 -1.79
C ALA A 144 -6.92 15.83 -3.07
N LYS A 145 -6.30 15.61 -4.24
CA LYS A 145 -7.04 15.41 -5.50
C LYS A 145 -7.81 14.09 -5.49
N THR A 146 -7.21 13.02 -4.99
CA THR A 146 -7.87 11.72 -4.83
C THR A 146 -9.10 11.84 -3.93
N GLU A 147 -8.97 12.51 -2.78
CA GLU A 147 -10.10 12.74 -1.86
C GLU A 147 -11.25 13.51 -2.50
N ALA A 148 -10.95 14.50 -3.34
CA ALA A 148 -11.95 15.28 -4.03
C ALA A 148 -12.65 14.50 -5.15
N ALA A 149 -12.01 13.45 -5.69
CA ALA A 149 -12.49 12.72 -6.85
C ALA A 149 -13.26 11.44 -6.49
N LEU A 150 -12.86 10.73 -5.42
CA LEU A 150 -13.40 9.42 -5.10
C LEU A 150 -14.71 9.47 -4.28
N PRO A 151 -15.64 8.52 -4.52
CA PRO A 151 -16.80 8.33 -3.66
C PRO A 151 -16.40 7.99 -2.20
N PRO A 152 -17.20 8.36 -1.19
CA PRO A 152 -16.83 8.19 0.22
C PRO A 152 -16.47 6.75 0.63
N ALA A 153 -17.20 5.75 0.14
CA ALA A 153 -16.96 4.34 0.48
C ALA A 153 -15.59 3.87 -0.04
N SER A 154 -15.32 4.12 -1.32
CA SER A 154 -14.04 3.79 -1.93
C SER A 154 -12.88 4.61 -1.36
N LEU A 155 -13.12 5.89 -1.02
CA LEU A 155 -12.12 6.73 -0.36
C LEU A 155 -11.72 6.15 1.00
N ALA A 156 -12.67 5.68 1.80
CA ALA A 156 -12.38 5.04 3.08
C ALA A 156 -11.49 3.79 2.91
N GLN A 157 -11.75 2.99 1.88
CA GLN A 157 -10.97 1.80 1.59
C GLN A 157 -9.54 2.12 1.13
N VAL A 158 -9.34 3.10 0.25
CA VAL A 158 -7.98 3.42 -0.21
C VAL A 158 -7.17 4.17 0.85
N ARG A 159 -7.81 4.91 1.77
CA ARG A 159 -7.14 5.61 2.88
C ARG A 159 -6.42 4.69 3.86
N SER A 160 -6.85 3.43 4.00
CA SER A 160 -6.14 2.45 4.83
C SER A 160 -4.84 1.96 4.19
N THR A 161 -4.57 2.30 2.93
CA THR A 161 -3.33 1.91 2.24
C THR A 161 -2.14 2.64 2.83
N PRO A 162 -1.15 1.94 3.39
CA PRO A 162 0.10 2.55 3.81
C PRO A 162 0.87 3.08 2.60
N ILE A 163 1.53 4.23 2.77
CA ILE A 163 2.42 4.81 1.77
C ILE A 163 3.80 5.00 2.41
N PHE A 164 4.82 4.42 1.81
CA PHE A 164 6.21 4.50 2.28
C PHE A 164 7.02 5.37 1.34
N LEU A 165 7.67 6.41 1.88
CA LEU A 165 8.57 7.28 1.12
C LEU A 165 10.03 6.95 1.41
N HIS A 166 10.81 6.81 0.35
CA HIS A 166 12.22 6.42 0.37
C HIS A 166 13.09 7.40 -0.45
N ASP A 167 14.40 7.19 -0.36
CA ASP A 167 15.42 7.88 -1.17
C ASP A 167 16.41 6.87 -1.77
N HIS A 168 15.90 5.92 -2.54
CA HIS A 168 16.75 5.00 -3.31
C HIS A 168 16.27 4.91 -4.75
N ALA A 169 17.19 4.64 -5.67
CA ALA A 169 16.85 4.47 -7.07
C ALA A 169 15.68 3.47 -7.27
N GLY A 170 14.69 3.87 -8.08
CA GLY A 170 13.48 3.09 -8.35
C GLY A 170 12.53 3.83 -9.32
N PRO A 171 11.44 3.17 -9.75
CA PRO A 171 10.58 3.65 -10.83
C PRO A 171 9.63 4.82 -10.47
N GLY A 172 9.79 5.44 -9.29
CA GLY A 172 8.93 6.54 -8.82
C GLY A 172 7.95 6.05 -7.74
N SER A 173 6.92 5.29 -8.12
CA SER A 173 5.98 4.65 -7.18
C SER A 173 5.57 3.24 -7.62
N MET A 174 5.18 2.37 -6.67
CA MET A 174 4.69 1.02 -6.94
C MET A 174 3.86 0.45 -5.78
N PHE A 175 2.76 -0.23 -6.06
CA PHE A 175 2.03 -1.06 -5.10
C PHE A 175 2.59 -2.49 -5.03
N HIS A 176 2.76 -3.03 -3.82
CA HIS A 176 3.36 -4.35 -3.59
C HIS A 176 2.35 -5.39 -3.09
N TYR A 177 2.03 -6.40 -3.92
CA TYR A 177 1.09 -7.47 -3.56
C TYR A 177 1.72 -8.64 -2.77
N ASP A 178 3.02 -8.86 -2.93
CA ASP A 178 3.67 -10.13 -2.58
C ASP A 178 4.86 -9.95 -1.63
N ALA A 179 4.67 -10.38 -0.39
CA ALA A 179 5.73 -10.43 0.62
C ALA A 179 6.90 -11.34 0.20
N GLY A 180 6.64 -12.44 -0.49
CA GLY A 180 7.68 -13.33 -1.01
C GLY A 180 8.57 -12.63 -2.03
N TRP A 181 7.98 -11.84 -2.93
CA TRP A 181 8.74 -11.01 -3.87
C TRP A 181 9.58 -9.97 -3.12
N LEU A 182 8.99 -9.28 -2.13
CA LEU A 182 9.69 -8.30 -1.29
C LEU A 182 10.95 -8.94 -0.66
N ILE A 183 10.78 -10.08 0.01
CA ILE A 183 11.88 -10.79 0.67
C ILE A 183 12.96 -11.24 -0.32
N ALA A 184 12.55 -11.81 -1.47
CA ALA A 184 13.49 -12.26 -2.51
C ALA A 184 14.34 -11.12 -3.09
N HIS A 185 13.87 -9.88 -3.01
CA HIS A 185 14.57 -8.68 -3.48
C HIS A 185 15.15 -7.83 -2.34
N GLY A 186 15.30 -8.40 -1.14
CA GLY A 186 15.92 -7.72 0.00
C GLY A 186 15.09 -6.57 0.58
N ARG A 187 13.79 -6.56 0.32
CA ARG A 187 12.82 -5.61 0.86
C ARG A 187 12.17 -6.16 2.15
N THR A 188 11.64 -5.26 2.97
CA THR A 188 10.93 -5.61 4.21
C THR A 188 9.47 -5.93 3.92
N VAL A 189 8.89 -6.88 4.68
CA VAL A 189 7.48 -7.27 4.58
C VAL A 189 6.51 -6.16 4.98
N GLU A 190 6.99 -5.09 5.64
CA GLU A 190 6.17 -3.91 5.97
C GLU A 190 5.58 -3.23 4.73
N LEU A 191 6.16 -3.45 3.55
CA LEU A 191 5.67 -2.93 2.28
C LEU A 191 4.53 -3.77 1.67
N VAL A 192 4.17 -4.92 2.24
CA VAL A 192 3.11 -5.76 1.65
C VAL A 192 1.76 -5.05 1.74
N ASP A 193 1.02 -5.08 0.63
CA ASP A 193 -0.24 -4.35 0.41
C ASP A 193 -0.11 -2.83 0.65
N ALA A 194 1.08 -2.27 0.39
CA ALA A 194 1.38 -0.85 0.53
C ALA A 194 1.93 -0.25 -0.77
N ILE A 195 1.92 1.08 -0.81
CA ILE A 195 2.54 1.87 -1.88
C ILE A 195 3.94 2.26 -1.44
N GLU A 196 4.93 1.92 -2.25
CA GLU A 196 6.28 2.44 -2.15
C GLU A 196 6.43 3.65 -3.07
N VAL A 197 6.98 4.74 -2.57
CA VAL A 197 7.52 5.87 -3.34
C VAL A 197 9.04 5.80 -3.20
N SER A 198 9.70 5.24 -4.21
CA SER A 198 11.10 4.78 -4.10
C SER A 198 12.12 5.91 -3.95
N ASP A 199 11.90 7.03 -4.64
CA ASP A 199 12.85 8.14 -4.71
C ASP A 199 12.09 9.46 -4.73
N ALA A 200 12.46 10.38 -3.83
CA ALA A 200 11.75 11.64 -3.65
C ALA A 200 11.86 12.57 -4.87
N GLU A 201 13.01 12.62 -5.54
CA GLU A 201 13.22 13.47 -6.71
C GLU A 201 12.54 12.88 -7.94
N VAL A 202 12.76 11.58 -8.20
CA VAL A 202 12.12 10.87 -9.31
C VAL A 202 10.60 10.90 -9.19
N PHE A 203 10.05 10.76 -7.98
CA PHE A 203 8.61 10.89 -7.75
C PHE A 203 8.09 12.27 -8.17
N VAL A 204 8.75 13.34 -7.73
CA VAL A 204 8.36 14.73 -8.07
C VAL A 204 8.40 14.98 -9.57
N ASP A 205 9.34 14.37 -10.28
CA ASP A 205 9.43 14.48 -11.74
C ASP A 205 8.38 13.61 -12.44
N THR A 206 8.19 12.37 -11.99
CA THR A 206 7.24 11.41 -12.55
C THR A 206 5.84 11.99 -12.54
N VAL A 207 5.42 12.63 -11.44
CA VAL A 207 4.05 13.16 -11.34
C VAL A 207 3.73 14.35 -12.26
N LYS A 208 4.75 14.92 -12.94
CA LYS A 208 4.58 15.95 -13.97
C LYS A 208 4.06 15.34 -15.26
N THR A 209 4.55 14.16 -15.60
CA THR A 209 4.13 13.40 -16.79
C THR A 209 3.06 12.36 -16.47
N GLN A 210 2.94 11.89 -15.23
CA GLN A 210 1.91 10.95 -14.78
C GLN A 210 1.08 11.61 -13.68
N PRO A 211 0.15 12.51 -14.04
CA PRO A 211 -0.52 13.35 -13.06
C PRO A 211 -1.40 12.57 -12.08
N SER A 212 -1.79 11.34 -12.42
CA SER A 212 -2.58 10.45 -11.58
C SER A 212 -1.77 9.26 -11.00
N ALA A 213 -0.44 9.27 -11.01
CA ALA A 213 0.39 8.15 -10.51
C ALA A 213 0.02 7.68 -9.09
N VAL A 214 -0.26 8.58 -8.14
CA VAL A 214 -0.69 8.15 -6.79
C VAL A 214 -2.07 7.51 -6.82
N LEU A 215 -2.99 7.99 -7.67
CA LEU A 215 -4.31 7.37 -7.84
C LEU A 215 -4.19 5.99 -8.51
N HIS A 216 -3.22 5.82 -9.42
CA HIS A 216 -2.89 4.53 -10.04
C HIS A 216 -2.56 3.48 -8.98
N GLU A 217 -1.60 3.77 -8.10
CA GLU A 217 -1.20 2.83 -7.05
C GLU A 217 -2.32 2.59 -6.02
N LEU A 218 -3.15 3.60 -5.75
CA LEU A 218 -4.34 3.43 -4.92
C LEU A 218 -5.41 2.57 -5.61
N ALA A 219 -5.48 2.57 -6.94
CA ALA A 219 -6.36 1.68 -7.69
C ALA A 219 -5.88 0.22 -7.61
N HIS A 220 -4.57 -0.03 -7.64
CA HIS A 220 -3.99 -1.35 -7.36
C HIS A 220 -4.35 -1.86 -5.96
N SER A 221 -4.26 -0.96 -4.98
CA SER A 221 -4.65 -1.23 -3.60
C SER A 221 -6.16 -1.50 -3.46
N TYR A 222 -7.00 -0.72 -4.13
CA TYR A 222 -8.44 -0.94 -4.16
C TYR A 222 -8.79 -2.30 -4.79
N HIS A 223 -8.19 -2.59 -5.94
CA HIS A 223 -8.32 -3.86 -6.65
C HIS A 223 -7.96 -5.07 -5.78
N ALA A 224 -6.91 -4.97 -4.96
CA ALA A 224 -6.49 -6.04 -4.06
C ALA A 224 -7.59 -6.46 -3.06
N ARG A 225 -8.48 -5.53 -2.70
CA ARG A 225 -9.55 -5.73 -1.71
C ARG A 225 -10.92 -6.01 -2.33
N LEU A 226 -11.02 -6.04 -3.65
CA LEU A 226 -12.25 -6.39 -4.36
C LEU A 226 -12.61 -7.88 -4.17
N SER A 227 -13.91 -8.17 -4.30
CA SER A 227 -14.38 -9.55 -4.27
C SER A 227 -13.76 -10.37 -5.41
N GLN A 228 -13.76 -11.70 -5.28
CA GLN A 228 -13.30 -12.56 -6.37
C GLN A 228 -14.12 -12.37 -7.65
N GLN A 229 -15.43 -12.12 -7.50
CA GLN A 229 -16.31 -11.86 -8.64
C GLN A 229 -15.95 -10.55 -9.34
N ASP A 230 -15.75 -9.46 -8.59
CA ASP A 230 -15.39 -8.17 -9.19
C ASP A 230 -14.05 -8.21 -9.92
N ARG A 231 -13.06 -8.93 -9.35
CA ARG A 231 -11.78 -9.16 -10.02
C ARG A 231 -11.95 -10.01 -11.29
N ALA A 232 -12.86 -10.99 -11.30
CA ALA A 232 -13.17 -11.76 -12.50
C ALA A 232 -13.86 -10.91 -13.58
N ASP A 233 -14.76 -10.01 -13.19
CA ASP A 233 -15.40 -9.05 -14.10
C ASP A 233 -14.36 -8.11 -14.75
N ILE A 234 -13.35 -7.67 -14.01
CA ILE A 234 -12.23 -6.87 -14.55
C ILE A 234 -11.44 -7.66 -15.58
N VAL A 235 -11.11 -8.92 -15.29
CA VAL A 235 -10.42 -9.81 -16.25
C VAL A 235 -11.23 -10.00 -17.53
N ALA A 236 -12.55 -10.15 -17.42
CA ALA A 236 -13.44 -10.29 -18.57
C ALA A 236 -13.44 -9.03 -19.45
N ALA A 237 -13.59 -7.85 -18.84
CA ALA A 237 -13.56 -6.58 -19.56
C ALA A 237 -12.18 -6.32 -20.22
N TYR A 238 -11.09 -6.60 -19.51
CA TYR A 238 -9.74 -6.52 -20.06
C TYR A 238 -9.59 -7.42 -21.30
N ASN A 239 -9.98 -8.69 -21.21
CA ASN A 239 -9.90 -9.62 -22.33
C ASN A 239 -10.71 -9.15 -23.54
N HIS A 240 -11.90 -8.58 -23.30
CA HIS A 240 -12.72 -7.99 -24.36
C HIS A 240 -12.04 -6.77 -25.01
N ALA A 241 -11.45 -5.88 -24.21
CA ALA A 241 -10.72 -4.71 -24.71
C ALA A 241 -9.52 -5.11 -25.58
N ILE A 242 -8.73 -6.12 -25.16
CA ILE A 242 -7.59 -6.63 -25.92
C ILE A 242 -8.04 -7.31 -27.22
N ALA A 243 -9.09 -8.13 -27.17
CA ALA A 243 -9.67 -8.76 -28.36
C ALA A 243 -10.18 -7.71 -29.37
N SER A 244 -10.70 -6.59 -28.86
CA SER A 244 -11.15 -5.43 -29.65
C SER A 244 -10.01 -4.52 -30.11
N ARG A 245 -8.75 -4.89 -29.83
CA ARG A 245 -7.53 -4.13 -30.17
C ARG A 245 -7.49 -2.72 -29.58
N LEU A 246 -8.20 -2.48 -28.48
CA LEU A 246 -8.11 -1.23 -27.75
C LEU A 246 -6.69 -1.05 -27.16
N TYR A 247 -6.34 0.20 -26.88
CA TYR A 247 -5.09 0.61 -26.26
C TYR A 247 -3.82 0.29 -27.09
N LEU A 248 -3.96 -0.19 -28.34
CA LEU A 248 -2.88 -0.39 -29.30
C LEU A 248 -2.51 0.96 -29.93
N GLY A 249 -1.23 1.34 -29.93
CA GLY A 249 -0.75 2.51 -30.67
C GLY A 249 -1.58 3.77 -30.39
N VAL A 250 -1.75 4.11 -29.12
CA VAL A 250 -2.49 5.28 -28.66
C VAL A 250 -1.54 6.45 -28.39
N LYS A 251 -2.09 7.65 -28.36
CA LYS A 251 -1.33 8.86 -28.04
C LYS A 251 -0.96 8.87 -26.55
N ARG A 252 0.29 9.21 -26.25
CA ARG A 252 0.75 9.59 -24.91
C ARG A 252 0.79 11.11 -24.78
N ASN A 253 0.77 11.62 -23.56
CA ASN A 253 0.74 13.06 -23.29
C ASN A 253 1.99 13.84 -23.77
N ASP A 254 3.11 13.16 -24.04
CA ASP A 254 4.29 13.70 -24.70
C ASP A 254 4.16 13.79 -26.24
N GLY A 255 3.04 13.32 -26.80
CA GLY A 255 2.74 13.33 -28.23
C GLY A 255 3.17 12.06 -28.97
N SER A 256 3.90 11.15 -28.34
CA SER A 256 4.27 9.87 -28.93
C SER A 256 3.06 8.95 -29.14
N ILE A 257 3.21 7.98 -30.04
CA ILE A 257 2.22 6.92 -30.27
C ILE A 257 2.82 5.60 -29.80
N VAL A 258 2.22 4.99 -28.78
CA VAL A 258 2.74 3.80 -28.10
C VAL A 258 1.59 2.89 -27.66
N ASN A 259 1.88 1.64 -27.31
CA ASN A 259 0.89 0.81 -26.65
C ASN A 259 0.66 1.32 -25.23
N ALA A 260 -0.61 1.50 -24.84
CA ALA A 260 -0.93 1.97 -23.49
C ALA A 260 -0.54 0.92 -22.45
N TYR A 261 -0.18 1.39 -21.26
CA TYR A 261 0.18 0.52 -20.14
C TYR A 261 -1.00 -0.38 -19.69
N ALA A 262 -2.23 0.06 -19.91
CA ALA A 262 -3.46 -0.70 -19.72
C ALA A 262 -3.49 -2.07 -20.45
N ARG A 263 -2.58 -2.31 -21.40
CA ARG A 263 -2.48 -3.60 -22.10
C ARG A 263 -1.71 -4.67 -21.36
N GLN A 264 -0.93 -4.32 -20.34
CA GLN A 264 0.02 -5.25 -19.74
C GLN A 264 -0.67 -6.41 -19.02
N ASN A 265 -1.73 -6.10 -18.25
CA ASN A 265 -2.58 -7.08 -17.58
C ASN A 265 -3.88 -6.40 -17.10
N ALA A 266 -4.78 -7.19 -16.51
CA ALA A 266 -6.09 -6.73 -16.05
C ALA A 266 -6.01 -5.73 -14.88
N GLN A 267 -4.97 -5.82 -14.04
CA GLN A 267 -4.73 -4.88 -12.93
C GLN A 267 -4.33 -3.51 -13.47
N GLU A 268 -3.38 -3.45 -14.40
CA GLU A 268 -2.98 -2.20 -15.05
C GLU A 268 -4.14 -1.60 -15.85
N TYR A 269 -4.92 -2.43 -16.53
CA TYR A 269 -6.16 -1.99 -17.17
C TYR A 269 -7.10 -1.30 -16.18
N PHE A 270 -7.33 -1.89 -15.00
CA PHE A 270 -8.17 -1.27 -13.98
C PHE A 270 -7.59 0.06 -13.46
N ALA A 271 -6.28 0.11 -13.19
CA ALA A 271 -5.61 1.30 -12.66
C ALA A 271 -5.62 2.46 -13.66
N GLU A 272 -5.22 2.21 -14.90
CA GLU A 272 -5.16 3.18 -15.99
C GLU A 272 -6.53 3.77 -16.34
N LEU A 273 -7.57 2.94 -16.34
CA LEU A 273 -8.93 3.41 -16.57
C LEU A 273 -9.45 4.22 -15.37
N SER A 274 -9.06 3.87 -14.15
CA SER A 274 -9.38 4.65 -12.96
C SER A 274 -8.74 6.04 -13.01
N GLU A 275 -7.51 6.15 -13.54
CA GLU A 275 -6.87 7.45 -13.79
C GLU A 275 -7.69 8.32 -14.76
N ALA A 276 -8.11 7.75 -15.88
CA ALA A 276 -8.91 8.47 -16.87
C ALA A 276 -10.27 8.88 -16.29
N TYR A 277 -10.89 8.02 -15.48
CA TYR A 277 -12.22 8.24 -14.93
C TYR A 277 -12.27 9.33 -13.84
N PHE A 278 -11.34 9.29 -12.88
CA PHE A 278 -11.34 10.19 -11.70
C PHE A 278 -10.36 11.36 -11.82
N GLY A 279 -9.39 11.28 -12.73
CA GLY A 279 -8.35 12.29 -12.90
C GLY A 279 -8.00 12.50 -14.36
N ARG A 280 -6.71 12.34 -14.68
CA ARG A 280 -6.21 12.37 -16.06
C ARG A 280 -5.14 11.30 -16.25
N ASN A 281 -5.33 10.44 -17.25
CA ASN A 281 -4.34 9.45 -17.65
C ASN A 281 -3.23 10.10 -18.52
N ASP A 282 -2.01 9.58 -18.52
CA ASP A 282 -0.94 9.95 -19.43
C ASP A 282 -0.99 9.24 -20.80
N PHE A 283 -1.75 8.15 -20.92
CA PHE A 283 -2.12 7.49 -22.17
C PHE A 283 -3.57 7.80 -22.58
N PHE A 284 -3.85 7.85 -23.88
CA PHE A 284 -5.23 7.94 -24.35
C PHE A 284 -5.97 6.62 -24.11
N PRO A 285 -7.20 6.63 -23.56
CA PRO A 285 -8.06 7.78 -23.27
C PRO A 285 -7.61 8.61 -22.06
N PHE A 286 -7.45 9.92 -22.24
CA PHE A 286 -6.89 10.79 -21.20
C PHE A 286 -7.89 11.18 -20.11
N THR A 287 -9.17 11.25 -20.47
CA THR A 287 -10.25 11.72 -19.59
C THR A 287 -11.41 10.74 -19.58
N ARG A 288 -12.32 10.90 -18.61
CA ARG A 288 -13.54 10.10 -18.54
C ARG A 288 -14.39 10.20 -19.80
N ALA A 289 -14.46 11.37 -20.42
CA ALA A 289 -15.21 11.56 -21.66
C ALA A 289 -14.57 10.83 -22.84
N ASP A 290 -13.24 10.79 -22.91
CA ASP A 290 -12.53 9.97 -23.89
C ASP A 290 -12.77 8.49 -23.64
N LEU A 291 -12.69 8.06 -22.37
CA LEU A 291 -12.90 6.67 -21.96
C LEU A 291 -14.30 6.20 -22.32
N ALA A 292 -15.34 6.99 -22.01
CA ALA A 292 -16.73 6.67 -22.35
C ALA A 292 -16.98 6.48 -23.86
N ARG A 293 -16.16 7.11 -24.70
CA ARG A 293 -16.26 6.98 -26.17
C ARG A 293 -15.40 5.85 -26.71
N TYR A 294 -14.21 5.66 -26.14
CA TYR A 294 -13.20 4.73 -26.63
C TYR A 294 -13.40 3.31 -26.10
N ASP A 295 -13.64 3.19 -24.80
CA ASP A 295 -13.97 1.93 -24.10
C ASP A 295 -15.20 2.15 -23.19
N PRO A 296 -16.41 2.18 -23.78
CA PRO A 296 -17.64 2.39 -23.01
C PRO A 296 -17.93 1.26 -22.00
N GLU A 297 -17.40 0.06 -22.21
CA GLU A 297 -17.56 -1.05 -21.26
C GLU A 297 -16.64 -0.86 -20.05
N GLY A 298 -15.36 -0.53 -20.30
CA GLY A 298 -14.41 -0.15 -19.26
C GLY A 298 -14.89 1.03 -18.42
N GLU A 299 -15.46 2.07 -19.03
CA GLU A 299 -16.04 3.21 -18.29
C GLU A 299 -17.12 2.77 -17.31
N ARG A 300 -18.08 1.94 -17.78
CA ARG A 300 -19.17 1.43 -16.94
C ARG A 300 -18.66 0.52 -15.82
N LEU A 301 -17.64 -0.28 -16.10
CA LEU A 301 -16.99 -1.14 -15.12
C LEU A 301 -16.40 -0.29 -13.97
N ILE A 302 -15.57 0.71 -14.28
CA ILE A 302 -14.99 1.61 -13.27
C ILE A 302 -16.10 2.33 -12.50
N ALA A 303 -17.10 2.86 -13.20
CA ALA A 303 -18.24 3.55 -12.59
C ALA A 303 -19.05 2.70 -11.63
N ARG A 304 -19.11 1.37 -11.85
CA ARG A 304 -19.84 0.42 -11.02
C ARG A 304 -19.01 -0.01 -9.82
N LEU A 305 -17.73 -0.32 -10.03
CA LEU A 305 -16.89 -0.91 -8.98
C LEU A 305 -16.52 0.11 -7.92
N TRP A 306 -16.14 1.34 -8.30
CA TRP A 306 -15.71 2.38 -7.35
C TRP A 306 -16.83 3.03 -6.52
N ARG A 307 -18.02 2.45 -6.43
CA ARG A 307 -19.17 3.06 -5.73
C ARG A 307 -19.14 2.89 -4.22
#